data_AF-A0A940VDF5-F1
#
_entry.id   AF-A0A940VDF5-F1
#
_cell.length_a   1.000
_cell.length_b   1.000
_cell.length_c   1.000
_cell.angle_alpha   90.00
_cell.angle_beta   90.00
_cell.angle_gamma   90.00
#
_symmetry.space_group_name_H-M   'P 1'
#
loop_
_entity.id
_entity.type
_entity.pdbx_description
1 polymer ?
#
loop_
_entity_poly.entity_id
_entity_poly.type
_entity_poly.pdbx_seq_one_letter_code
_entity_poly.pdbx_strand_id
1 'polypeptide(L)'
;EGPVLKAISGAPIAMEGKSATCAHFSPLGNIAAAMCDLWSNESVQNVRLLSGNAPEAYTELLAYDCRLMNKALERGGALTLREWLTESDRWLSPQAVILSPEATWEIAQAIVAEPDDYRRTVAAGRTAVRLLKDGVQSGRLAISAAERQWLEKAEAALADLPADEQALLAEMTDTYGHLFRPASYGLAG
;
A
#
# COMPACT_ATOMS: atom_id res chain seq x y z
N GLU A 1 -0.20 -2.45 2.45
CA GLU A 1 1.07 -2.12 3.16
C GLU A 1 2.14 -3.21 3.11
N GLY A 2 1.83 -4.42 2.61
CA GLY A 2 2.81 -5.51 2.47
C GLY A 2 4.16 -5.12 1.82
N PRO A 3 4.20 -4.36 0.70
CA PRO A 3 5.46 -4.07 0.02
C PRO A 3 6.46 -3.25 0.84
N VAL A 4 6.00 -2.31 1.68
CA VAL A 4 6.87 -1.54 2.58
C VAL A 4 7.45 -2.46 3.65
N LEU A 5 6.61 -3.30 4.27
CA LEU A 5 7.08 -4.28 5.25
C LEU A 5 8.08 -5.29 4.65
N LYS A 6 7.85 -5.74 3.42
CA LYS A 6 8.80 -6.59 2.69
C LYS A 6 10.13 -5.88 2.45
N ALA A 7 10.11 -4.61 2.07
CA ALA A 7 11.33 -3.83 1.89
C ALA A 7 12.13 -3.68 3.19
N ILE A 8 11.47 -3.57 4.35
CA ILE A 8 12.12 -3.48 5.66
C ILE A 8 12.64 -4.84 6.14
N SER A 9 11.81 -5.88 6.05
CA SER A 9 12.04 -7.16 6.74
C SER A 9 12.60 -8.26 5.85
N GLY A 10 12.44 -8.14 4.53
CA GLY A 10 12.67 -9.24 3.59
C GLY A 10 11.64 -10.38 3.70
N ALA A 11 10.62 -10.26 4.54
CA ALA A 11 9.61 -11.30 4.73
C ALA A 11 8.69 -11.41 3.50
N PRO A 12 8.20 -12.63 3.18
CA PRO A 12 7.26 -12.83 2.09
C PRO A 12 5.89 -12.19 2.41
N ILE A 13 5.21 -11.71 1.37
CA ILE A 13 3.90 -11.06 1.46
C ILE A 13 2.89 -11.67 0.50
N ALA A 14 1.64 -11.77 0.95
CA ALA A 14 0.49 -11.98 0.09
C ALA A 14 -0.04 -10.63 -0.41
N MET A 15 -0.34 -10.57 -1.71
CA MET A 15 -0.92 -9.38 -2.36
C MET A 15 -2.14 -9.78 -3.18
N GLU A 16 -2.95 -8.79 -3.49
CA GLU A 16 -4.15 -8.89 -4.30
C GLU A 16 -4.28 -7.66 -5.21
N GLY A 17 -4.99 -7.79 -6.32
CA GLY A 17 -5.16 -6.72 -7.29
C GLY A 17 -6.15 -7.12 -8.38
N LYS A 18 -5.72 -7.17 -9.64
CA LYS A 18 -6.61 -7.44 -10.80
C LYS A 18 -7.47 -8.71 -10.66
N SER A 19 -6.97 -9.73 -9.95
CA SER A 19 -7.64 -11.03 -9.79
C SER A 19 -8.47 -11.12 -8.50
N ALA A 20 -8.63 -10.02 -7.78
CA ALA A 20 -9.48 -9.88 -6.58
C ALA A 20 -10.75 -9.03 -6.82
N THR A 21 -11.10 -8.81 -8.10
CA THR A 21 -12.32 -8.06 -8.48
C THR A 21 -13.62 -8.71 -8.02
N CYS A 22 -13.59 -9.98 -7.59
CA CYS A 22 -14.70 -10.62 -6.90
C CYS A 22 -15.00 -10.05 -5.51
N ALA A 23 -14.01 -9.47 -4.84
CA ALA A 23 -14.16 -8.91 -3.51
C ALA A 23 -14.43 -7.42 -3.54
N HIS A 24 -13.62 -6.66 -4.29
CA HIS A 24 -13.71 -5.20 -4.35
C HIS A 24 -13.04 -4.63 -5.60
N PHE A 25 -13.35 -3.36 -5.90
CA PHE A 25 -12.65 -2.60 -6.92
C PHE A 25 -11.48 -1.84 -6.30
N SER A 26 -10.38 -1.78 -7.05
CA SER A 26 -9.16 -1.12 -6.63
C SER A 26 -8.50 -0.43 -7.82
N PRO A 27 -7.84 0.72 -7.64
CA PRO A 27 -6.96 1.31 -8.66
C PRO A 27 -5.61 0.57 -8.76
N LEU A 28 -5.39 -0.48 -7.98
CA LEU A 28 -4.14 -1.25 -7.87
C LEU A 28 -4.29 -2.62 -8.54
N GLY A 29 -4.25 -2.65 -9.87
CA GLY A 29 -4.53 -3.86 -10.64
C GLY A 29 -3.30 -4.78 -10.78
N ASN A 30 -2.39 -4.38 -11.66
CA ASN A 30 -1.15 -5.08 -11.97
C ASN A 30 -0.02 -4.75 -10.97
N ILE A 31 0.09 -3.49 -10.54
CA ILE A 31 1.21 -3.03 -9.69
C ILE A 31 1.28 -3.77 -8.35
N ALA A 32 0.15 -4.26 -7.84
CA ALA A 32 0.12 -5.07 -6.63
C ALA A 32 0.90 -6.39 -6.76
N ALA A 33 1.03 -6.93 -7.97
CA ALA A 33 1.81 -8.15 -8.24
C ALA A 33 3.32 -7.88 -8.39
N ALA A 34 3.76 -6.61 -8.45
CA ALA A 34 5.16 -6.26 -8.68
C ALA A 34 6.12 -6.79 -7.59
N MET A 35 5.61 -7.01 -6.38
CA MET A 35 6.42 -7.41 -5.21
C MET A 35 5.82 -8.57 -4.41
N CYS A 36 4.80 -9.25 -4.94
CA CYS A 36 4.12 -10.33 -4.22
C CYS A 36 4.97 -11.61 -4.13
N ASP A 37 4.77 -12.39 -3.08
CA ASP A 37 5.25 -13.77 -2.96
C ASP A 37 4.09 -14.77 -3.04
N LEU A 38 2.90 -14.33 -2.60
CA LEU A 38 1.64 -15.03 -2.75
C LEU A 38 0.62 -14.11 -3.43
N TRP A 39 -0.26 -14.68 -4.25
CA TRP A 39 -1.28 -13.96 -5.01
C TRP A 39 -2.68 -14.41 -4.62
N SER A 40 -3.54 -13.46 -4.24
CA SER A 40 -4.86 -13.70 -3.66
C SER A 40 -5.99 -13.09 -4.50
N ASN A 41 -7.15 -13.71 -4.48
CA ASN A 41 -8.41 -13.15 -4.98
C ASN A 41 -9.22 -12.45 -3.89
N GLU A 42 -8.60 -12.22 -2.73
CA GLU A 42 -9.18 -11.75 -1.47
C GLU A 42 -10.28 -12.66 -0.92
N SER A 43 -11.50 -12.52 -1.45
CA SER A 43 -12.65 -13.30 -1.01
C SER A 43 -13.65 -13.45 -2.14
N VAL A 44 -14.28 -14.61 -2.21
CA VAL A 44 -15.37 -14.88 -3.16
C VAL A 44 -16.40 -15.77 -2.51
N GLN A 45 -17.68 -15.41 -2.68
CA GLN A 45 -18.78 -16.25 -2.22
C GLN A 45 -18.77 -17.58 -2.97
N ASN A 46 -19.06 -18.68 -2.27
CA ASN A 46 -19.16 -20.00 -2.91
C ASN A 46 -20.48 -20.15 -3.68
N VAL A 47 -20.52 -19.61 -4.90
CA VAL A 47 -21.66 -19.66 -5.82
C VAL A 47 -21.29 -20.39 -7.11
N ARG A 48 -22.29 -20.94 -7.80
CA ARG A 48 -22.09 -21.66 -9.07
C ARG A 48 -21.96 -20.68 -10.23
N LEU A 49 -20.89 -20.83 -11.01
CA LEU A 49 -20.65 -20.20 -12.31
C LEU A 49 -20.82 -21.23 -13.44
N LEU A 50 -20.74 -20.78 -14.69
CA LEU A 50 -20.72 -21.68 -15.85
C LEU A 50 -19.50 -22.62 -15.85
N SER A 51 -18.36 -22.14 -15.35
CA SER A 51 -17.06 -22.84 -15.32
C SER A 51 -16.84 -23.74 -14.11
N GLY A 52 -17.76 -23.78 -13.15
CA GLY A 52 -17.54 -24.44 -11.85
C GLY A 52 -18.02 -23.56 -10.70
N ASN A 53 -17.59 -23.85 -9.48
CA ASN A 53 -17.84 -22.95 -8.36
C ASN A 53 -16.90 -21.74 -8.41
N ALA A 54 -17.33 -20.58 -7.94
CA ALA A 54 -16.54 -19.36 -8.01
C ALA A 54 -15.13 -19.50 -7.36
N PRO A 55 -14.95 -20.16 -6.19
CA PRO A 55 -13.61 -20.42 -5.66
C PRO A 55 -12.70 -21.21 -6.61
N GLU A 56 -13.25 -22.17 -7.37
CA GLU A 56 -12.49 -22.96 -8.35
C GLU A 56 -12.05 -22.08 -9.52
N ALA A 57 -12.97 -21.27 -10.06
CA ALA A 57 -12.70 -20.37 -11.17
C ALA A 57 -11.63 -19.31 -10.83
N TYR A 58 -11.71 -18.70 -9.64
CA TYR A 58 -10.71 -17.72 -9.20
C TYR A 58 -9.39 -18.38 -8.82
N THR A 59 -9.39 -19.59 -8.25
CA THR A 59 -8.14 -20.34 -8.01
C THR A 59 -7.41 -20.63 -9.33
N GLU A 60 -8.13 -20.99 -10.38
CA GLU A 60 -7.55 -21.18 -11.71
C GLU A 60 -6.94 -19.88 -12.26
N LEU A 61 -7.64 -18.75 -12.12
CA LEU A 61 -7.13 -17.43 -12.52
C LEU A 61 -5.83 -17.08 -11.79
N LEU A 62 -5.81 -17.23 -10.45
CA LEU A 62 -4.60 -16.99 -9.63
C LEU A 62 -3.44 -17.91 -10.06
N ALA A 63 -3.74 -19.18 -10.37
CA ALA A 63 -2.73 -20.12 -10.84
C ALA A 63 -2.10 -19.69 -12.17
N TYR A 64 -2.87 -19.10 -13.10
CA TYR A 64 -2.32 -18.58 -14.35
C TYR A 64 -1.43 -17.35 -14.13
N ASP A 65 -1.84 -16.41 -13.27
CA ASP A 65 -1.00 -15.26 -12.90
C ASP A 65 0.35 -15.73 -12.32
N CYS A 66 0.31 -16.64 -11.33
CA CYS A 66 1.51 -17.21 -10.72
C CYS A 66 2.39 -17.96 -11.73
N ARG A 67 1.80 -18.73 -12.66
CA ARG A 67 2.57 -19.44 -13.71
C ARG A 67 3.33 -18.47 -14.61
N LEU A 68 2.74 -17.34 -14.97
CA LEU A 68 3.41 -16.31 -15.77
C LEU A 68 4.57 -15.67 -15.00
N MET A 69 4.34 -15.28 -13.74
CA MET A 69 5.38 -14.71 -12.88
C MET A 69 6.56 -15.67 -12.67
N ASN A 70 6.26 -16.94 -12.40
CA ASN A 70 7.28 -17.98 -12.24
C ASN A 70 8.05 -18.22 -13.55
N LYS A 71 7.36 -18.23 -14.71
CA LYS A 71 8.03 -18.39 -16.00
C LYS A 71 8.96 -17.21 -16.30
N ALA A 72 8.55 -15.99 -15.98
CA ALA A 72 9.41 -14.81 -16.12
C ALA A 72 10.67 -14.95 -15.25
N LEU A 73 10.54 -15.40 -14.00
CA LEU A 73 11.68 -15.66 -13.12
C LEU A 73 12.65 -16.69 -13.70
N GLU A 74 12.14 -17.86 -14.13
CA GLU A 74 12.95 -18.93 -14.73
C GLU A 74 13.71 -18.48 -15.99
N ARG A 75 13.16 -17.53 -16.73
CA ARG A 75 13.75 -17.02 -17.98
C ARG A 75 14.60 -15.76 -17.77
N GLY A 76 14.80 -15.32 -16.53
CA GLY A 76 15.53 -14.09 -16.22
C GLY A 76 14.77 -12.79 -16.56
N GLY A 77 13.48 -12.88 -16.87
CA GLY A 77 12.59 -11.75 -17.19
C GLY A 77 11.81 -11.18 -16.00
N ALA A 78 12.10 -11.61 -14.76
CA ALA A 78 11.35 -11.16 -13.58
C ALA A 78 11.36 -9.64 -13.40
N LEU A 79 12.53 -8.99 -13.57
CA LEU A 79 12.64 -7.53 -13.40
C LEU A 79 11.86 -6.78 -14.48
N THR A 80 11.90 -7.24 -15.74
CA THR A 80 11.11 -6.68 -16.83
C THR A 80 9.60 -6.84 -16.60
N LEU A 81 9.15 -8.02 -16.15
CA LEU A 81 7.74 -8.21 -15.81
C LEU A 81 7.31 -7.29 -14.66
N ARG A 82 8.14 -7.17 -13.60
CA ARG A 82 7.90 -6.24 -12.50
C ARG A 82 7.79 -4.79 -12.98
N GLU A 83 8.67 -4.36 -13.88
CA GLU A 83 8.64 -3.03 -14.48
C GLU A 83 7.32 -2.80 -15.21
N TRP A 84 6.88 -3.72 -16.07
CA TRP A 84 5.61 -3.59 -16.78
C TRP A 84 4.40 -3.59 -15.85
N LEU A 85 4.37 -4.46 -14.84
CA LEU A 85 3.31 -4.48 -13.84
C LEU A 85 3.24 -3.16 -13.07
N THR A 86 4.38 -2.52 -12.82
CA THR A 86 4.47 -1.22 -12.14
C THR A 86 4.04 -0.10 -13.07
N GLU A 87 4.65 0.00 -14.25
CA GLU A 87 4.45 1.10 -15.20
C GLU A 87 3.03 1.16 -15.75
N SER A 88 2.33 0.03 -15.84
CA SER A 88 0.94 0.03 -16.31
C SER A 88 0.00 0.81 -15.41
N ASP A 89 0.31 0.92 -14.11
CA ASP A 89 -0.62 1.47 -13.11
C ASP A 89 -0.07 2.66 -12.33
N ARG A 90 1.26 2.75 -12.14
CA ARG A 90 1.91 3.66 -11.17
C ARG A 90 1.35 5.07 -11.18
N TRP A 91 1.10 5.63 -12.36
CA TRP A 91 0.70 7.04 -12.52
C TRP A 91 -0.80 7.25 -12.69
N LEU A 92 -1.60 6.18 -12.60
CA LEU A 92 -3.06 6.25 -12.73
C LEU A 92 -3.77 6.62 -11.42
N SER A 93 -3.07 6.54 -10.27
CA SER A 93 -3.62 6.96 -8.99
C SER A 93 -2.51 7.29 -7.97
N PRO A 94 -2.78 8.14 -6.96
CA PRO A 94 -1.87 8.36 -5.84
C PRO A 94 -1.50 7.06 -5.11
N GLN A 95 -2.47 6.16 -4.94
CA GLN A 95 -2.26 4.87 -4.27
C GLN A 95 -1.25 4.01 -5.03
N ALA A 96 -1.32 3.99 -6.38
CA ALA A 96 -0.40 3.24 -7.21
C ALA A 96 1.02 3.82 -7.17
N VAL A 97 1.17 5.15 -7.09
CA VAL A 97 2.49 5.79 -6.93
C VAL A 97 3.19 5.27 -5.68
N ILE A 98 2.48 5.26 -4.54
CA ILE A 98 3.02 4.82 -3.25
C ILE A 98 3.30 3.32 -3.22
N LEU A 99 2.64 2.51 -4.05
CA LEU A 99 2.89 1.08 -4.16
C LEU A 99 4.01 0.72 -5.15
N SER A 100 4.62 1.68 -5.85
CA SER A 100 5.75 1.39 -6.75
C SER A 100 6.98 0.90 -5.98
N PRO A 101 7.80 0.00 -6.55
CA PRO A 101 9.01 -0.50 -5.88
C PRO A 101 9.96 0.61 -5.38
N GLU A 102 10.08 1.72 -6.12
CA GLU A 102 10.93 2.83 -5.69
C GLU A 102 10.31 3.58 -4.50
N ALA A 103 9.01 3.87 -4.54
CA ALA A 103 8.32 4.56 -3.45
C ALA A 103 8.33 3.72 -2.17
N THR A 104 8.07 2.42 -2.27
CA THR A 104 8.05 1.52 -1.12
C THR A 104 9.42 1.40 -0.47
N TRP A 105 10.50 1.38 -1.28
CA TRP A 105 11.86 1.40 -0.80
C TRP A 105 12.24 2.72 -0.11
N GLU A 106 11.86 3.87 -0.67
CA GLU A 106 12.09 5.18 -0.05
C GLU A 106 11.33 5.33 1.29
N ILE A 107 10.08 4.90 1.34
CA ILE A 107 9.27 4.91 2.58
C ILE A 107 9.86 3.97 3.63
N ALA A 108 10.28 2.76 3.22
CA ALA A 108 10.95 1.82 4.11
C ALA A 108 12.23 2.41 4.72
N GLN A 109 13.06 3.08 3.92
CA GLN A 109 14.26 3.77 4.40
C GLN A 109 13.93 4.88 5.40
N ALA A 110 12.90 5.69 5.12
CA ALA A 110 12.45 6.74 6.03
C ALA A 110 11.96 6.18 7.38
N ILE A 111 11.28 5.04 7.36
CA ILE A 111 10.85 4.34 8.58
C ILE A 111 12.08 3.87 9.38
N VAL A 112 12.98 3.08 8.78
CA VAL A 112 14.09 2.47 9.54
C VAL A 112 15.11 3.49 10.05
N ALA A 113 15.12 4.72 9.51
CA ALA A 113 15.97 5.81 9.97
C ALA A 113 15.51 6.44 11.30
N GLU A 114 14.25 6.24 11.70
CA GLU A 114 13.68 6.86 12.90
C GLU A 114 13.71 5.91 14.12
N PRO A 115 13.99 6.44 15.32
CA PRO A 115 14.27 5.63 16.50
C PRO A 115 13.01 5.07 17.19
N ASP A 116 11.89 5.77 17.09
CA ASP A 116 10.62 5.43 17.75
C ASP A 116 9.45 5.34 16.76
N ASP A 117 8.39 4.64 17.17
CA ASP A 117 7.27 4.28 16.31
C ASP A 117 6.42 5.48 15.87
N TYR A 118 6.34 6.51 16.70
CA TYR A 118 5.68 7.76 16.33
C TYR A 118 6.42 8.46 15.19
N ARG A 119 7.72 8.70 15.36
CA ARG A 119 8.55 9.36 14.34
C ARG A 119 8.64 8.55 13.05
N ARG A 120 8.68 7.21 13.14
CA ARG A 120 8.56 6.31 11.99
C ARG A 120 7.30 6.57 11.16
N THR A 121 6.17 6.70 11.84
CA THR A 121 4.87 6.97 11.19
C THR A 121 4.86 8.33 10.52
N VAL A 122 5.36 9.37 11.19
CA VAL A 122 5.45 10.72 10.64
C VAL A 122 6.39 10.76 9.42
N ALA A 123 7.56 10.12 9.51
CA ALA A 123 8.54 10.06 8.42
C ALA A 123 7.99 9.32 7.19
N ALA A 124 7.24 8.22 7.39
CA ALA A 124 6.55 7.52 6.31
C ALA A 124 5.53 8.42 5.62
N GLY A 125 4.68 9.10 6.38
CA GLY A 125 3.67 10.03 5.87
C GLY A 125 4.27 11.18 5.08
N ARG A 126 5.31 11.84 5.62
CA ARG A 126 6.02 12.93 4.95
C ARG A 126 6.69 12.47 3.65
N THR A 127 7.29 11.28 3.66
CA THR A 127 7.91 10.70 2.46
C THR A 127 6.87 10.40 1.39
N ALA A 128 5.72 9.82 1.76
CA ALA A 128 4.62 9.58 0.84
C ALA A 128 4.07 10.88 0.24
N VAL A 129 3.82 11.91 1.04
CA VAL A 129 3.37 13.23 0.56
C VAL A 129 4.37 13.83 -0.43
N ARG A 130 5.67 13.81 -0.09
CA ARG A 130 6.72 14.30 -0.99
C ARG A 130 6.69 13.56 -2.33
N LEU A 131 6.67 12.23 -2.32
CA LEU A 131 6.64 11.42 -3.55
C LEU A 131 5.44 11.74 -4.45
N LEU A 132 4.26 11.97 -3.84
CA LEU A 132 3.07 12.40 -4.58
C LEU A 132 3.25 13.80 -5.17
N LYS A 133 3.73 14.77 -4.37
CA LYS A 133 3.99 16.14 -4.84
C LYS A 133 5.02 16.16 -5.97
N ASP A 134 6.09 15.37 -5.88
CA ASP A 134 7.09 15.23 -6.94
C ASP A 134 6.47 14.65 -8.22
N GLY A 135 5.60 13.64 -8.10
CA GLY A 135 4.84 13.07 -9.22
C GLY A 135 3.93 14.10 -9.89
N VAL A 136 3.27 14.94 -9.10
CA VAL A 136 2.37 16.00 -9.58
C VAL A 136 3.14 17.15 -10.24
N GLN A 137 4.22 17.61 -9.62
CA GLN A 137 5.06 18.70 -10.13
C GLN A 137 5.77 18.32 -11.43
N SER A 138 6.20 17.05 -11.55
CA SER A 138 6.79 16.52 -12.79
C SER A 138 5.76 16.23 -13.89
N GLY A 139 4.46 16.43 -13.63
CA GLY A 139 3.39 16.17 -14.59
C GLY A 139 3.11 14.69 -14.87
N ARG A 140 3.73 13.77 -14.11
CA ARG A 140 3.54 12.32 -14.26
C ARG A 140 2.25 11.85 -13.59
N LEU A 141 1.94 12.38 -12.41
CA LEU A 141 0.72 12.09 -11.67
C LEU A 141 -0.32 13.18 -11.94
N ALA A 142 -1.39 12.83 -12.64
CA ALA A 142 -2.54 13.70 -12.82
C ALA A 142 -3.54 13.48 -11.66
N ILE A 143 -3.83 14.56 -10.92
CA ILE A 143 -4.85 14.57 -9.87
C ILE A 143 -5.77 15.78 -10.03
N SER A 144 -7.01 15.59 -9.61
CA SER A 144 -8.06 16.61 -9.58
C SER A 144 -7.72 17.77 -8.63
N ALA A 145 -8.42 18.89 -8.78
CA ALA A 145 -8.27 20.03 -7.86
C ALA A 145 -8.61 19.64 -6.41
N ALA A 146 -9.62 18.78 -6.22
CA ALA A 146 -10.00 18.28 -4.91
C ALA A 146 -8.89 17.43 -4.27
N GLU A 147 -8.30 16.51 -5.03
CA GLU A 147 -7.17 15.69 -4.55
C GLU A 147 -5.94 16.54 -4.24
N ARG A 148 -5.66 17.59 -5.03
CA ARG A 148 -4.59 18.56 -4.72
C ARG A 148 -4.84 19.23 -3.37
N GLN A 149 -6.06 19.71 -3.14
CA GLN A 149 -6.42 20.34 -1.87
C GLN A 149 -6.25 19.36 -0.70
N TRP A 150 -6.63 18.10 -0.86
CA TRP A 150 -6.43 17.09 0.17
C TRP A 150 -4.96 16.76 0.41
N LEU A 151 -4.12 16.73 -0.63
CA LEU A 151 -2.69 16.52 -0.50
C LEU A 151 -2.02 17.64 0.30
N GLU A 152 -2.36 18.90 0.02
CA GLU A 152 -1.86 20.05 0.80
C GLU A 152 -2.35 20.02 2.26
N LYS A 153 -3.60 19.60 2.50
CA LYS A 153 -4.12 19.42 3.86
C LYS A 153 -3.37 18.32 4.63
N ALA A 154 -3.08 17.20 3.97
CA ALA A 154 -2.33 16.10 4.57
C ALA A 154 -0.90 16.53 4.91
N GLU A 155 -0.24 17.29 4.03
CA GLU A 155 1.08 17.88 4.32
C GLU A 155 1.03 18.81 5.53
N ALA A 156 0.07 19.74 5.55
CA ALA A 156 -0.10 20.68 6.66
C ALA A 156 -0.35 19.96 7.99
N ALA A 157 -1.22 18.93 8.00
CA ALA A 157 -1.47 18.12 9.18
C ALA A 157 -0.20 17.41 9.69
N LEU A 158 0.61 16.83 8.79
CA LEU A 158 1.88 16.21 9.15
C LEU A 158 2.94 17.21 9.62
N ALA A 159 2.85 18.48 9.22
CA ALA A 159 3.73 19.54 9.67
C ALA A 159 3.31 20.09 11.05
N ASP A 160 2.01 20.07 11.36
CA ASP A 160 1.44 20.56 12.62
C ASP A 160 1.51 19.54 13.77
N LEU A 161 1.79 18.27 13.45
CA LEU A 161 1.96 17.21 14.45
C LEU A 161 3.02 17.57 15.52
N PRO A 162 2.76 17.26 16.82
CA PRO A 162 3.70 17.54 17.90
C PRO A 162 5.09 16.92 17.71
N ALA A 163 6.10 17.47 18.38
CA ALA A 163 7.47 16.96 18.28
C ALA A 163 7.68 15.62 19.00
N ASP A 164 6.84 15.30 20.00
CA ASP A 164 6.94 14.10 20.81
C ASP A 164 5.60 13.36 20.91
N GLU A 165 5.70 12.04 21.07
CA GLU A 165 4.55 11.13 21.12
C GLU A 165 3.63 11.40 22.32
N GLN A 166 4.18 11.83 23.46
CA GLN A 166 3.41 12.03 24.68
C GLN A 166 2.45 13.21 24.55
N ALA A 167 2.90 14.30 23.91
CA ALA A 167 2.05 15.44 23.59
C ALA A 167 0.89 15.04 22.68
N LEU A 168 1.17 14.27 21.62
CA LEU A 168 0.12 13.76 20.73
C LEU A 168 -0.87 12.85 21.49
N LEU A 169 -0.37 11.93 22.31
CA LEU A 169 -1.21 11.02 23.07
C LEU A 169 -2.13 11.77 24.04
N ALA A 170 -1.62 12.80 24.72
CA ALA A 170 -2.42 13.64 25.60
C ALA A 170 -3.53 14.36 24.84
N GLU A 171 -3.20 14.99 23.70
CA GLU A 171 -4.16 15.67 22.83
C GLU A 171 -5.25 14.72 22.29
N MET A 172 -4.86 13.56 21.79
CA MET A 172 -5.78 12.55 21.26
C MET A 172 -6.64 11.92 22.36
N THR A 173 -6.11 11.77 23.57
CA THR A 173 -6.88 11.24 24.72
C THR A 173 -7.90 12.27 25.21
N ASP A 174 -7.53 13.55 25.28
CA ASP A 174 -8.47 14.62 25.63
C ASP A 174 -9.63 14.70 24.61
N THR A 175 -9.29 14.62 23.33
CA THR A 175 -10.27 14.75 22.24
C THR A 175 -11.12 13.49 22.06
N TYR A 176 -10.50 12.30 22.04
CA TYR A 176 -11.12 11.05 21.62
C TYR A 176 -11.14 9.95 22.69
N GLY A 177 -10.65 10.20 23.90
CA GLY A 177 -10.57 9.20 24.98
C GLY A 177 -11.91 8.58 25.38
N HIS A 178 -13.02 9.26 25.07
CA HIS A 178 -14.37 8.76 25.27
C HIS A 178 -14.83 7.73 24.19
N LEU A 179 -14.11 7.62 23.07
CA LEU A 179 -14.44 6.72 21.95
C LEU A 179 -13.75 5.36 22.02
N PHE A 180 -12.74 5.20 22.90
CA PHE A 180 -12.00 3.95 23.02
C PHE A 180 -11.75 3.57 24.48
N ARG A 181 -11.34 2.32 24.71
CA ARG A 181 -10.94 1.83 26.04
C ARG A 181 -9.41 1.86 26.13
N PRO A 182 -8.79 2.72 26.97
CA PRO A 182 -7.33 2.80 27.08
C PRO A 182 -6.65 1.47 27.39
N ALA A 183 -7.29 0.63 28.20
CA ALA A 183 -6.79 -0.71 28.52
C ALA A 183 -6.55 -1.61 27.30
N SER A 184 -7.30 -1.44 26.21
CA SER A 184 -7.10 -2.21 24.97
C SER A 184 -5.77 -1.92 24.29
N TYR A 185 -5.14 -0.81 24.62
CA TYR A 185 -3.88 -0.34 24.03
C TYR A 185 -2.72 -0.36 25.04
N GLY A 186 -2.91 -0.99 26.21
CA GLY A 186 -1.92 -0.98 27.29
C GLY A 186 -1.74 0.39 27.97
N LEU A 187 -2.68 1.31 27.78
CA LEU A 187 -2.63 2.69 28.30
C LEU A 187 -3.41 2.86 29.63
N ALA A 188 -3.84 1.76 30.25
CA ALA A 188 -4.47 1.82 31.56
C ALA A 188 -3.41 2.05 32.64
N GLY A 189 -3.41 3.25 33.22
CA GLY A 189 -2.87 3.51 34.57
C GLY A 189 -3.81 3.02 35.65
#